data_AF-A0A971BHX6-F1
#
_entry.id   AF-A0A971BHX6-F1
#
_cell.length_a   1.000
_cell.length_b   1.000
_cell.length_c   1.000
_cell.angle_alpha   90.00
_cell.angle_beta   90.00
_cell.angle_gamma   90.00
#
_symmetry.space_group_name_H-M   'P 1'
#
loop_
_entity.id
_entity.type
_entity.pdbx_description
1 polymer ?
#
loop_
_entity_poly.entity_id
_entity_poly.type
_entity_poly.pdbx_seq_one_letter_code
_entity_poly.pdbx_strand_id
1 'polypeptide(L)'
;MRRFLTVLLILLLAASTTACSGQSAGTTTEPSASPETAEPSTTPESVEPEPEPYAPTDIFGSEFNPLAELKMPDIFTVLAASFTKGSSKLEGRNPYTLYIAAEGNMYAAVAYQADIAISGLSEEDKNDRFQEYSDNAFCEFTGTDGRVVTIRQTKPHDKNYENGACTIEIAFDVPAEDLDQYTGLIRDNYNLNALASVKEYLDIAPDFAECSIEVNLQNNETAVSVQYYVDDAEAVKGDVADNLESQWGEWYGHPSAGISYGMIRNTLVFDSRFGDAVLILQTSKELNTPLGAYVEPELSLIKLGFGFGEDGVCGVYEEREPHYKSVAVTRPEWGAFADDWNIELCDSDVNGYSLIIWFHADEGRYDIQVDGNNKSCKLDYFPATSTYGEGYPDPDTVAQVFNAVFGTQGKDFQTKPLAHFEQLVLELFGMSIAELYALPKQ
;
A
#
# COMPACT_ATOMS: atom_id res chain seq x y z
N MET A 1 -31.06 -19.02 21.51
CA MET A 1 -32.55 -18.96 21.55
C MET A 1 -32.97 -17.72 22.34
N ARG A 2 -34.11 -17.08 21.99
CA ARG A 2 -34.95 -16.14 22.80
C ARG A 2 -34.23 -15.16 23.77
N ARG A 3 -34.06 -13.85 23.51
CA ARG A 3 -35.05 -12.74 23.28
C ARG A 3 -36.16 -12.59 24.33
N PHE A 4 -36.40 -11.30 24.70
CA PHE A 4 -37.51 -10.65 25.47
C PHE A 4 -37.04 -9.98 26.80
N LEU A 5 -37.50 -8.80 27.27
CA LEU A 5 -38.42 -7.70 26.84
C LEU A 5 -38.04 -6.41 27.67
N THR A 6 -37.93 -5.16 27.16
CA THR A 6 -38.95 -4.04 27.12
C THR A 6 -39.31 -3.35 28.47
N VAL A 7 -39.46 -2.00 28.67
CA VAL A 7 -39.19 -0.74 27.89
C VAL A 7 -39.50 0.55 28.76
N LEU A 8 -39.29 1.79 28.24
CA LEU A 8 -39.85 3.14 28.66
C LEU A 8 -39.19 3.89 29.85
N LEU A 9 -39.23 5.24 30.02
CA LEU A 9 -40.05 6.36 29.45
C LEU A 9 -39.31 7.75 29.54
N ILE A 10 -39.04 8.55 28.48
CA ILE A 10 -39.71 9.77 27.87
C ILE A 10 -39.91 11.05 28.75
N LEU A 11 -39.69 12.26 28.13
CA LEU A 11 -40.22 13.66 28.38
C LEU A 11 -39.16 14.71 28.82
N LEU A 12 -39.08 16.00 28.39
CA LEU A 12 -39.79 16.95 27.47
C LEU A 12 -38.74 17.82 26.69
N LEU A 13 -38.92 18.43 25.50
CA LEU A 13 -39.84 19.51 25.04
C LEU A 13 -39.72 20.86 25.82
N ALA A 14 -39.77 22.08 25.25
CA ALA A 14 -40.08 22.54 23.88
C ALA A 14 -39.51 23.95 23.52
N ALA A 15 -39.28 24.16 22.22
CA ALA A 15 -39.65 25.30 21.33
C ALA A 15 -39.95 26.74 21.85
N SER A 16 -39.55 27.74 21.04
CA SER A 16 -40.49 28.77 20.52
C SER A 16 -39.91 29.58 19.35
N THR A 17 -40.80 30.02 18.45
CA THR A 17 -40.56 30.87 17.26
C THR A 17 -41.33 32.20 17.40
N THR A 18 -40.90 33.27 16.70
CA THR A 18 -41.70 34.43 16.18
C THR A 18 -40.74 35.55 15.71
N ALA A 19 -41.11 36.57 14.91
CA ALA A 19 -41.93 36.66 13.68
C ALA A 19 -41.89 38.11 13.12
N CYS A 20 -42.20 38.28 11.82
CA CYS A 20 -42.82 39.47 11.16
C CYS A 20 -42.03 40.77 10.85
N SER A 21 -41.79 40.96 9.53
CA SER A 21 -42.31 42.02 8.61
C SER A 21 -41.94 43.52 8.71
N GLY A 22 -41.81 44.15 7.52
CA GLY A 22 -41.92 45.61 7.31
C GLY A 22 -41.30 46.12 5.99
N GLN A 23 -42.07 46.75 5.11
CA GLN A 23 -41.61 47.35 3.84
C GLN A 23 -42.34 48.69 3.59
N SER A 24 -41.60 49.76 3.19
CA SER A 24 -41.94 50.75 2.14
C SER A 24 -41.43 52.20 2.36
N ALA A 25 -40.75 52.73 1.32
CA ALA A 25 -40.70 54.12 0.78
C ALA A 25 -40.36 55.38 1.64
N GLY A 26 -39.57 56.31 1.06
CA GLY A 26 -39.70 57.76 1.35
C GLY A 26 -38.47 58.70 1.30
N THR A 27 -37.86 58.90 0.12
CA THR A 27 -37.04 60.04 -0.39
C THR A 27 -36.53 61.21 0.50
N THR A 28 -35.29 61.67 0.22
CA THR A 28 -34.62 62.96 0.58
C THR A 28 -34.24 63.16 2.07
N THR A 29 -33.03 63.60 2.45
CA THR A 29 -32.15 64.63 1.83
C THR A 29 -30.67 64.43 2.20
N GLU A 30 -29.74 64.80 1.32
CA GLU A 30 -28.30 65.04 1.61
C GLU A 30 -28.10 66.32 2.48
N PRO A 31 -26.91 66.64 3.08
CA PRO A 31 -25.57 66.38 2.51
C PRO A 31 -24.41 66.01 3.48
N SER A 32 -23.25 65.80 2.84
CA SER A 32 -21.90 66.15 3.33
C SER A 32 -21.00 65.05 3.91
N ALA A 33 -20.48 64.23 3.01
CA ALA A 33 -19.04 63.97 2.82
C ALA A 33 -18.13 63.73 4.05
N SER A 34 -17.66 62.49 4.16
CA SER A 34 -16.26 62.18 4.48
C SER A 34 -15.84 60.96 3.65
N PRO A 35 -14.64 60.91 3.03
CA PRO A 35 -14.23 59.79 2.21
C PRO A 35 -13.72 58.65 3.08
N GLU A 36 -14.57 57.64 3.30
CA GLU A 36 -14.17 56.42 4.00
C GLU A 36 -13.66 55.37 2.99
N THR A 37 -12.51 54.80 3.31
CA THR A 37 -11.77 53.84 2.47
C THR A 37 -12.64 52.64 2.13
N ALA A 38 -12.70 52.26 0.84
CA ALA A 38 -13.32 51.01 0.45
C ALA A 38 -12.45 49.83 0.95
N GLU A 39 -12.87 49.18 2.03
CA GLU A 39 -12.35 47.87 2.40
C GLU A 39 -12.69 46.87 1.27
N PRO A 40 -11.72 46.07 0.79
CA PRO A 40 -12.04 44.98 -0.12
C PRO A 40 -12.90 43.97 0.63
N SER A 41 -14.08 43.67 0.08
CA SER A 41 -14.95 42.62 0.61
C SER A 41 -14.31 41.25 0.36
N THR A 42 -13.43 40.83 1.26
CA THR A 42 -12.93 39.46 1.32
C THR A 42 -14.04 38.57 1.90
N THR A 43 -15.04 38.26 1.09
CA THR A 43 -15.71 36.97 1.23
C THR A 43 -14.62 35.91 1.10
N PRO A 44 -14.36 35.08 2.12
CA PRO A 44 -13.48 33.95 1.92
C PRO A 44 -14.15 33.07 0.87
N GLU A 45 -13.48 32.84 -0.25
CA GLU A 45 -13.77 31.65 -1.03
C GLU A 45 -13.58 30.48 -0.06
N SER A 46 -14.64 29.72 0.14
CA SER A 46 -14.55 28.42 0.78
C SER A 46 -13.70 27.58 -0.16
N VAL A 47 -12.40 27.53 0.11
CA VAL A 47 -11.51 26.54 -0.49
C VAL A 47 -12.05 25.19 0.00
N GLU A 48 -12.90 24.59 -0.83
CA GLU A 48 -13.30 23.21 -0.69
C GLU A 48 -12.00 22.40 -0.65
N PRO A 49 -11.77 21.59 0.39
CA PRO A 49 -10.51 20.86 0.50
C PRO A 49 -10.36 19.99 -0.74
N GLU A 50 -9.15 19.96 -1.31
CA GLU A 50 -8.85 19.01 -2.38
C GLU A 50 -9.18 17.60 -1.87
N PRO A 51 -9.83 16.75 -2.68
CA PRO A 51 -10.20 15.41 -2.26
C PRO A 51 -8.94 14.63 -1.84
N GLU A 52 -9.08 13.78 -0.82
CA GLU A 52 -7.98 12.91 -0.39
C GLU A 52 -7.61 11.97 -1.56
N PRO A 53 -6.32 11.84 -1.94
CA PRO A 53 -5.92 11.03 -3.10
C PRO A 53 -6.23 9.55 -2.88
N TYR A 54 -6.70 8.88 -3.93
CA TYR A 54 -7.13 7.48 -3.86
C TYR A 54 -5.95 6.52 -3.71
N ALA A 55 -6.00 5.65 -2.70
CA ALA A 55 -5.12 4.51 -2.58
C ALA A 55 -5.50 3.41 -3.61
N PRO A 56 -4.58 2.53 -4.02
CA PRO A 56 -4.89 1.47 -4.96
C PRO A 56 -6.09 0.59 -4.53
N THR A 57 -6.19 0.22 -3.25
CA THR A 57 -7.27 -0.63 -2.72
C THR A 57 -8.66 0.00 -2.76
N ASP A 58 -8.78 1.31 -2.96
CA ASP A 58 -10.08 1.97 -3.12
C ASP A 58 -10.85 1.45 -4.35
N ILE A 59 -10.16 0.87 -5.34
CA ILE A 59 -10.75 0.18 -6.50
C ILE A 59 -11.76 -0.93 -6.15
N PHE A 60 -11.72 -1.47 -4.93
CA PHE A 60 -12.67 -2.47 -4.43
C PHE A 60 -13.87 -1.86 -3.68
N GLY A 61 -13.80 -0.58 -3.30
CA GLY A 61 -14.84 0.16 -2.58
C GLY A 61 -16.01 0.58 -3.46
N SER A 62 -17.11 1.03 -2.84
CA SER A 62 -18.38 1.33 -3.53
C SER A 62 -18.33 2.54 -4.47
N GLU A 63 -17.23 3.30 -4.48
CA GLU A 63 -16.97 4.34 -5.49
C GLU A 63 -16.57 3.76 -6.86
N PHE A 64 -15.87 2.62 -6.90
CA PHE A 64 -15.31 2.05 -8.15
C PHE A 64 -15.85 0.65 -8.47
N ASN A 65 -16.36 -0.08 -7.48
CA ASN A 65 -16.83 -1.44 -7.60
C ASN A 65 -18.36 -1.52 -7.44
N PRO A 66 -19.13 -1.75 -8.51
CA PRO A 66 -20.59 -1.92 -8.45
C PRO A 66 -21.08 -3.05 -7.54
N LEU A 67 -20.18 -3.92 -7.08
CA LEU A 67 -20.46 -5.06 -6.21
C LEU A 67 -19.85 -4.94 -4.79
N ALA A 68 -19.30 -3.79 -4.40
CA ALA A 68 -18.67 -3.61 -3.09
C ALA A 68 -19.59 -3.95 -1.91
N GLU A 69 -20.86 -3.54 -1.97
CA GLU A 69 -21.87 -3.80 -0.94
C GLU A 69 -22.48 -5.22 -1.03
N LEU A 70 -22.16 -6.00 -2.07
CA LEU A 70 -22.70 -7.34 -2.27
C LEU A 70 -21.92 -8.34 -1.41
N LYS A 71 -22.53 -8.80 -0.32
CA LYS A 71 -21.98 -9.91 0.46
C LYS A 71 -21.97 -11.21 -0.36
N MET A 72 -20.81 -11.55 -0.90
CA MET A 72 -20.58 -12.84 -1.57
C MET A 72 -20.53 -14.00 -0.56
N PRO A 73 -21.01 -15.20 -0.94
CA PRO A 73 -20.82 -16.43 -0.16
C PRO A 73 -19.36 -16.82 0.02
N ASP A 74 -19.05 -17.50 1.13
CA ASP A 74 -17.70 -17.94 1.53
C ASP A 74 -16.98 -18.86 0.53
N ILE A 75 -17.66 -19.35 -0.52
CA ILE A 75 -17.02 -20.11 -1.63
C ILE A 75 -16.23 -19.21 -2.59
N PHE A 76 -16.46 -17.89 -2.55
CA PHE A 76 -15.82 -16.91 -3.42
C PHE A 76 -14.68 -16.19 -2.70
N THR A 77 -13.59 -15.92 -3.42
CA THR A 77 -12.46 -15.11 -2.94
C THR A 77 -12.13 -14.07 -4.01
N VAL A 78 -12.17 -12.78 -3.68
CA VAL A 78 -11.72 -11.71 -4.58
C VAL A 78 -10.20 -11.80 -4.72
N LEU A 79 -9.72 -11.80 -5.96
CA LEU A 79 -8.30 -11.95 -6.30
C LEU A 79 -7.66 -10.62 -6.72
N ALA A 80 -8.38 -9.87 -7.56
CA ALA A 80 -7.91 -8.64 -8.14
C ALA A 80 -9.07 -7.79 -8.64
N ALA A 81 -8.81 -6.51 -8.92
CA ALA A 81 -9.67 -5.67 -9.73
C ALA A 81 -8.80 -4.86 -10.70
N SER A 82 -9.34 -4.52 -11.86
CA SER A 82 -8.67 -3.68 -12.85
C SER A 82 -9.62 -2.70 -13.52
N PHE A 83 -9.11 -1.56 -13.96
CA PHE A 83 -9.80 -0.66 -14.87
C PHE A 83 -8.88 -0.34 -16.06
N THR A 84 -9.44 -0.32 -17.28
CA THR A 84 -8.72 0.09 -18.50
C THR A 84 -9.52 1.14 -19.25
N LYS A 85 -8.85 2.20 -19.70
CA LYS A 85 -9.43 3.33 -20.43
C LYS A 85 -8.82 3.45 -21.83
N GLY A 86 -9.65 3.83 -22.80
CA GLY A 86 -9.25 4.30 -24.12
C GLY A 86 -8.67 3.25 -25.09
N SER A 87 -8.35 2.04 -24.61
CA SER A 87 -7.61 1.07 -25.43
C SER A 87 -8.33 0.74 -26.73
N SER A 88 -7.66 0.99 -27.85
CA SER A 88 -8.16 0.69 -29.19
C SER A 88 -8.55 -0.79 -29.38
N LYS A 89 -7.90 -1.70 -28.64
CA LYS A 89 -8.19 -3.15 -28.62
C LYS A 89 -9.54 -3.50 -27.99
N LEU A 90 -10.15 -2.58 -27.25
CA LEU A 90 -11.44 -2.75 -26.56
C LEU A 90 -12.59 -2.06 -27.30
N GLU A 91 -12.36 -1.63 -28.55
CA GLU A 91 -13.38 -1.03 -29.44
C GLU A 91 -14.11 0.18 -28.82
N GLY A 92 -13.42 0.94 -27.96
CA GLY A 92 -13.94 2.12 -27.27
C GLY A 92 -14.62 1.84 -25.92
N ARG A 93 -14.65 0.58 -25.46
CA ARG A 93 -15.11 0.21 -24.11
C ARG A 93 -14.05 0.55 -23.07
N ASN A 94 -14.50 0.92 -21.86
CA ASN A 94 -13.63 1.21 -20.72
C ASN A 94 -14.00 0.26 -19.55
N PRO A 95 -13.55 -1.00 -19.57
CA PRO A 95 -14.00 -1.99 -18.61
C PRO A 95 -13.36 -1.79 -17.24
N TYR A 96 -14.20 -1.79 -16.21
CA TYR A 96 -13.84 -2.23 -14.87
C TYR A 96 -14.08 -3.75 -14.78
N THR A 97 -13.09 -4.51 -14.31
CA THR A 97 -13.17 -5.98 -14.18
C THR A 97 -12.81 -6.40 -12.76
N LEU A 98 -13.70 -7.16 -12.12
CA LEU A 98 -13.46 -7.83 -10.84
C LEU A 98 -13.11 -9.30 -11.08
N TYR A 99 -11.98 -9.77 -10.53
CA TYR A 99 -11.48 -11.14 -10.66
C TYR A 99 -11.71 -11.90 -9.36
N ILE A 100 -12.34 -13.08 -9.46
CA ILE A 100 -12.80 -13.88 -8.32
C ILE A 100 -12.41 -15.35 -8.54
N ALA A 101 -11.91 -16.03 -7.52
CA ALA A 101 -11.89 -17.49 -7.47
C ALA A 101 -13.16 -18.03 -6.81
N ALA A 102 -13.63 -19.19 -7.25
CA ALA A 102 -14.60 -19.98 -6.52
C ALA A 102 -14.14 -21.42 -6.34
N GLU A 103 -14.33 -21.98 -5.15
CA GLU A 103 -14.03 -23.39 -4.84
C GLU A 103 -15.25 -24.15 -4.32
N GLY A 104 -15.29 -25.46 -4.58
CA GLY A 104 -16.29 -26.38 -4.08
C GLY A 104 -17.43 -26.68 -5.08
N ASN A 105 -18.65 -26.27 -4.73
CA ASN A 105 -19.85 -26.56 -5.50
C ASN A 105 -19.97 -25.62 -6.71
N MET A 106 -19.60 -26.11 -7.89
CA MET A 106 -19.58 -25.30 -9.11
C MET A 106 -20.97 -25.01 -9.67
N TYR A 107 -22.01 -25.80 -9.34
CA TYR A 107 -23.39 -25.40 -9.65
C TYR A 107 -23.76 -24.17 -8.84
N ALA A 108 -23.48 -24.16 -7.53
CA ALA A 108 -23.74 -23.01 -6.68
C ALA A 108 -22.96 -21.76 -7.13
N ALA A 109 -21.70 -21.92 -7.55
CA ALA A 109 -20.90 -20.82 -8.11
C ALA A 109 -21.53 -20.21 -9.38
N VAL A 110 -21.80 -21.03 -10.41
CA VAL A 110 -22.38 -20.56 -11.68
C VAL A 110 -23.79 -20.00 -11.48
N ALA A 111 -24.63 -20.69 -10.70
CA ALA A 111 -26.01 -20.28 -10.43
C ALA A 111 -26.07 -18.95 -9.65
N TYR A 112 -25.21 -18.74 -8.65
CA TYR A 112 -25.13 -17.47 -7.91
C TYR A 112 -24.75 -16.31 -8.83
N GLN A 113 -23.71 -16.49 -9.65
CA GLN A 113 -23.27 -15.46 -10.59
C GLN A 113 -24.35 -15.12 -11.63
N ALA A 114 -25.10 -16.13 -12.09
CA ALA A 114 -26.22 -15.93 -12.99
C ALA A 114 -27.42 -15.23 -12.31
N ASP A 115 -27.74 -15.57 -11.04
CA ASP A 115 -28.80 -14.91 -10.25
C ASP A 115 -28.51 -13.43 -9.98
N ILE A 116 -27.26 -13.05 -9.64
CA ILE A 116 -26.92 -11.64 -9.37
C ILE A 116 -26.79 -10.80 -10.64
N ALA A 117 -26.59 -11.43 -11.80
CA ALA A 117 -26.48 -10.75 -13.09
C ALA A 117 -27.81 -10.65 -13.84
N ILE A 118 -28.71 -11.64 -13.71
CA ILE A 118 -29.94 -11.73 -14.51
C ILE A 118 -31.17 -11.78 -13.60
N SER A 119 -31.94 -10.69 -13.59
CA SER A 119 -33.10 -10.57 -12.70
C SER A 119 -34.22 -11.54 -13.09
N GLY A 120 -34.61 -12.42 -12.16
CA GLY A 120 -35.73 -13.35 -12.32
C GLY A 120 -35.41 -14.62 -13.11
N LEU A 121 -34.13 -14.99 -13.20
CA LEU A 121 -33.64 -16.20 -13.86
C LEU A 121 -34.29 -17.48 -13.29
N SER A 122 -34.69 -18.41 -14.16
CA SER A 122 -35.31 -19.67 -13.71
C SER A 122 -34.25 -20.71 -13.32
N GLU A 123 -34.64 -21.74 -12.56
CA GLU A 123 -33.76 -22.87 -12.24
C GLU A 123 -33.37 -23.69 -13.49
N GLU A 124 -34.19 -23.66 -14.55
CA GLU A 124 -33.86 -24.29 -15.84
C GLU A 124 -32.71 -23.52 -16.52
N ASP A 125 -32.81 -22.18 -16.60
CA ASP A 125 -31.75 -21.35 -17.17
C ASP A 125 -30.42 -21.46 -16.37
N LYS A 126 -30.48 -21.54 -15.03
CA LYS A 126 -29.29 -21.75 -14.18
C LYS A 126 -28.62 -23.09 -14.46
N ASN A 127 -29.43 -24.14 -14.61
CA ASN A 127 -28.93 -25.47 -14.97
C ASN A 127 -28.30 -25.47 -16.37
N ASP A 128 -28.87 -24.77 -17.34
CA ASP A 128 -28.30 -24.66 -18.68
C ASP A 128 -26.94 -23.96 -18.69
N ARG A 129 -26.77 -22.87 -17.92
CA ARG A 129 -25.46 -22.20 -17.75
C ARG A 129 -24.44 -23.07 -17.04
N PHE A 130 -24.85 -23.86 -16.05
CA PHE A 130 -23.97 -24.83 -15.41
C PHE A 130 -23.61 -25.99 -16.36
N GLN A 131 -24.53 -26.43 -17.21
CA GLN A 131 -24.27 -27.48 -18.18
C GLN A 131 -23.28 -27.01 -19.25
N GLU A 132 -23.44 -25.78 -19.75
CA GLU A 132 -22.46 -25.13 -20.63
C GLU A 132 -21.06 -25.09 -20.01
N TYR A 133 -20.95 -24.61 -18.76
CA TYR A 133 -19.71 -24.62 -17.98
C TYR A 133 -19.13 -26.04 -17.82
N SER A 134 -19.98 -27.02 -17.53
CA SER A 134 -19.57 -28.40 -17.29
C SER A 134 -19.08 -29.10 -18.56
N ASP A 135 -19.62 -28.78 -19.72
CA ASP A 135 -19.29 -29.43 -20.99
C ASP A 135 -18.08 -28.76 -21.68
N ASN A 136 -17.97 -27.43 -21.58
CA ASN A 136 -16.93 -26.66 -22.26
C ASN A 136 -15.75 -26.27 -21.35
N ALA A 137 -15.81 -26.56 -20.05
CA ALA A 137 -14.91 -26.00 -19.02
C ALA A 137 -14.97 -24.44 -18.94
N PHE A 138 -16.03 -23.85 -19.49
CA PHE A 138 -16.20 -22.42 -19.75
C PHE A 138 -17.69 -22.08 -19.89
N CYS A 139 -18.14 -20.95 -19.33
CA CYS A 139 -19.37 -20.29 -19.78
C CYS A 139 -19.24 -18.78 -19.70
N GLU A 140 -20.02 -18.06 -20.52
CA GLU A 140 -20.07 -16.60 -20.54
C GLU A 140 -21.51 -16.12 -20.74
N PHE A 141 -21.90 -15.06 -20.03
CA PHE A 141 -23.22 -14.46 -20.19
C PHE A 141 -23.26 -12.98 -19.83
N THR A 142 -24.12 -12.24 -20.51
CA THR A 142 -24.41 -10.83 -20.21
C THR A 142 -25.55 -10.70 -19.21
N GLY A 143 -25.36 -9.87 -18.18
CA GLY A 143 -26.38 -9.51 -17.20
C GLY A 143 -27.44 -8.54 -17.75
N THR A 144 -28.51 -8.34 -16.98
CA THR A 144 -29.60 -7.39 -17.32
C THR A 144 -29.12 -5.92 -17.30
N ASP A 145 -28.05 -5.63 -16.56
CA ASP A 145 -27.38 -4.33 -16.48
C ASP A 145 -26.21 -4.18 -17.48
N GLY A 146 -26.01 -5.15 -18.38
CA GLY A 146 -24.95 -5.12 -19.38
C GLY A 146 -23.59 -5.65 -18.92
N ARG A 147 -23.41 -6.01 -17.64
CA ARG A 147 -22.17 -6.66 -17.18
C ARG A 147 -21.91 -7.96 -17.95
N VAL A 148 -20.65 -8.29 -18.21
CA VAL A 148 -20.27 -9.59 -18.78
C VAL A 148 -19.66 -10.45 -17.67
N VAL A 149 -20.22 -11.64 -17.46
CA VAL A 149 -19.69 -12.64 -16.54
C VAL A 149 -19.05 -13.76 -17.33
N THR A 150 -17.77 -14.01 -17.11
CA THR A 150 -17.02 -15.09 -17.75
C THR A 150 -16.49 -16.05 -16.69
N ILE A 151 -16.79 -17.33 -16.79
CA ILE A 151 -16.43 -18.36 -15.80
C ILE A 151 -15.56 -19.42 -16.47
N ARG A 152 -14.33 -19.63 -15.98
CA ARG A 152 -13.36 -20.58 -16.54
C ARG A 152 -12.95 -21.61 -15.49
N GLN A 153 -13.06 -22.89 -15.82
CA GLN A 153 -12.73 -23.97 -14.90
C GLN A 153 -11.21 -24.05 -14.66
N THR A 154 -10.81 -24.07 -13.40
CA THR A 154 -9.42 -24.34 -12.99
C THR A 154 -9.26 -25.76 -12.45
N LYS A 155 -10.35 -26.36 -11.92
CA LYS A 155 -10.40 -27.74 -11.47
C LYS A 155 -11.77 -28.37 -11.80
N PRO A 156 -11.81 -29.54 -12.48
CA PRO A 156 -13.05 -30.25 -12.77
C PRO A 156 -13.92 -30.49 -11.54
N HIS A 157 -15.23 -30.33 -11.70
CA HIS A 157 -16.20 -30.53 -10.63
C HIS A 157 -16.54 -32.01 -10.45
N ASP A 158 -16.11 -32.62 -9.33
CA ASP A 158 -16.62 -33.93 -8.94
C ASP A 158 -17.94 -33.80 -8.18
N LYS A 159 -19.03 -34.28 -8.80
CA LYS A 159 -20.39 -34.27 -8.22
C LYS A 159 -20.55 -35.13 -6.96
N ASN A 160 -19.60 -36.02 -6.66
CA ASN A 160 -19.63 -36.87 -5.45
C ASN A 160 -18.97 -36.21 -4.23
N TYR A 161 -18.10 -35.22 -4.46
CA TYR A 161 -17.29 -34.58 -3.42
C TYR A 161 -17.43 -33.05 -3.39
N GLU A 162 -18.21 -32.46 -4.31
CA GLU A 162 -18.43 -31.02 -4.48
C GLU A 162 -17.14 -30.20 -4.40
N ASN A 163 -16.12 -30.60 -5.16
CA ASN A 163 -14.74 -30.12 -4.98
C ASN A 163 -14.10 -29.48 -6.23
N GLY A 164 -14.91 -28.88 -7.11
CA GLY A 164 -14.39 -28.17 -8.29
C GLY A 164 -13.78 -26.81 -7.94
N ALA A 165 -13.21 -26.13 -8.93
CA ALA A 165 -12.78 -24.74 -8.80
C ALA A 165 -12.85 -24.01 -10.15
N CYS A 166 -13.06 -22.69 -10.11
CA CYS A 166 -13.05 -21.81 -11.28
C CYS A 166 -12.50 -20.41 -10.96
N THR A 167 -12.10 -19.71 -12.01
CA THR A 167 -11.96 -18.25 -12.01
C THR A 167 -13.19 -17.62 -12.66
N ILE A 168 -13.57 -16.45 -12.16
CA ILE A 168 -14.73 -15.67 -12.60
C ILE A 168 -14.24 -14.24 -12.84
N GLU A 169 -14.52 -13.72 -14.03
CA GLU A 169 -14.35 -12.32 -14.40
C GLU A 169 -15.73 -11.68 -14.49
N ILE A 170 -15.93 -10.55 -13.80
CA ILE A 170 -17.14 -9.74 -13.91
C ILE A 170 -16.72 -8.37 -14.44
N ALA A 171 -17.01 -8.12 -15.72
CA ALA A 171 -16.65 -6.89 -16.41
C ALA A 171 -17.88 -5.95 -16.55
N PHE A 172 -17.69 -4.68 -16.23
CA PHE A 172 -18.64 -3.59 -16.36
C PHE A 172 -18.04 -2.52 -17.27
N ASP A 173 -18.79 -2.00 -18.24
CA ASP A 173 -18.33 -0.82 -18.99
C ASP A 173 -18.60 0.43 -18.17
N VAL A 174 -17.55 1.16 -17.80
CA VAL A 174 -17.65 2.39 -17.01
C VAL A 174 -18.30 3.50 -17.87
N PRO A 175 -19.40 4.14 -17.42
CA PRO A 175 -20.05 5.24 -18.12
C PRO A 175 -19.11 6.44 -18.32
N ALA A 176 -19.37 7.23 -19.37
CA ALA A 176 -18.50 8.35 -19.75
C ALA A 176 -18.43 9.44 -18.66
N GLU A 177 -19.51 9.62 -17.91
CA GLU A 177 -19.64 10.52 -16.77
C GLU A 177 -18.76 10.13 -15.56
N ASP A 178 -18.42 8.84 -15.41
CA ASP A 178 -17.66 8.33 -14.26
C ASP A 178 -16.15 8.20 -14.58
N LEU A 179 -15.74 8.24 -15.86
CA LEU A 179 -14.35 8.01 -16.30
C LEU A 179 -13.32 8.95 -15.64
N ASP A 180 -13.70 10.17 -15.27
CA ASP A 180 -12.79 11.11 -14.62
C ASP A 180 -12.39 10.65 -13.22
N GLN A 181 -13.28 9.98 -12.48
CA GLN A 181 -12.99 9.42 -11.15
C GLN A 181 -11.99 8.26 -11.24
N TYR A 182 -12.22 7.32 -12.15
CA TYR A 182 -11.29 6.21 -12.42
C TYR A 182 -9.94 6.71 -12.98
N THR A 183 -9.95 7.79 -13.77
CA THR A 183 -8.71 8.45 -14.21
C THR A 183 -8.00 9.15 -13.04
N GLY A 184 -8.75 9.65 -12.05
CA GLY A 184 -8.22 10.15 -10.77
C GLY A 184 -7.44 9.09 -10.01
N LEU A 185 -8.05 7.93 -9.75
CA LEU A 185 -7.38 6.78 -9.11
C LEU A 185 -6.07 6.38 -9.82
N ILE A 186 -6.04 6.42 -11.16
CA ILE A 186 -4.82 6.18 -11.95
C ILE A 186 -3.77 7.28 -11.70
N ARG A 187 -4.16 8.57 -11.73
CA ARG A 187 -3.25 9.71 -11.51
C ARG A 187 -2.66 9.72 -10.10
N ASP A 188 -3.47 9.43 -9.09
CA ASP A 188 -3.05 9.39 -7.68
C ASP A 188 -2.05 8.27 -7.38
N ASN A 189 -1.92 7.30 -8.30
CA ASN A 189 -1.01 6.17 -8.21
C ASN A 189 0.06 6.14 -9.33
N TYR A 190 0.09 7.14 -10.21
CA TYR A 190 1.07 7.26 -11.28
C TYR A 190 2.13 8.32 -10.96
N ASN A 191 3.36 7.88 -10.75
CA ASN A 191 4.42 8.72 -10.22
C ASN A 191 5.30 9.33 -11.32
N LEU A 192 5.27 10.65 -11.45
CA LEU A 192 6.09 11.38 -12.43
C LEU A 192 7.56 11.57 -12.00
N ASN A 193 7.86 11.53 -10.70
CA ASN A 193 9.24 11.62 -10.20
C ASN A 193 10.03 10.36 -10.56
N ALA A 194 9.37 9.20 -10.56
CA ALA A 194 9.90 7.90 -10.97
C ALA A 194 10.32 7.83 -12.44
N LEU A 195 9.94 8.83 -13.25
CA LEU A 195 10.27 8.96 -14.67
C LEU A 195 11.32 10.05 -14.94
N ALA A 196 11.89 10.67 -13.91
CA ALA A 196 12.83 11.79 -14.07
C ALA A 196 14.05 11.43 -14.95
N SER A 197 14.52 10.18 -14.92
CA SER A 197 15.63 9.68 -15.75
C SER A 197 15.28 9.47 -17.23
N VAL A 198 14.00 9.28 -17.57
CA VAL A 198 13.53 9.04 -18.95
C VAL A 198 12.79 10.23 -19.56
N LYS A 199 12.50 11.26 -18.77
CA LYS A 199 11.72 12.43 -19.16
C LYS A 199 12.26 13.16 -20.39
N GLU A 200 13.59 13.25 -20.53
CA GLU A 200 14.23 13.93 -21.66
C GLU A 200 14.05 13.19 -23.00
N TYR A 201 13.76 11.89 -22.98
CA TYR A 201 13.53 11.07 -24.18
C TYR A 201 12.05 10.94 -24.54
N LEU A 202 11.15 11.15 -23.58
CA LEU A 202 9.70 10.99 -23.79
C LEU A 202 9.00 12.28 -24.26
N ASP A 203 9.61 13.46 -24.03
CA ASP A 203 9.24 14.85 -24.40
C ASP A 203 7.74 15.26 -24.35
N ILE A 204 6.90 14.46 -23.68
CA ILE A 204 5.44 14.56 -23.74
C ILE A 204 4.88 14.29 -22.34
N ALA A 205 3.97 15.15 -21.89
CA ALA A 205 3.25 14.94 -20.65
C ALA A 205 2.13 13.89 -20.85
N PRO A 206 1.91 12.95 -19.91
CA PRO A 206 0.83 11.98 -20.04
C PRO A 206 -0.53 12.67 -20.05
N ASP A 207 -1.36 12.35 -21.04
CA ASP A 207 -2.73 12.84 -21.16
C ASP A 207 -3.77 11.93 -20.46
N PHE A 208 -3.36 10.70 -20.12
CA PHE A 208 -4.22 9.64 -19.60
C PHE A 208 -5.42 9.33 -20.52
N ALA A 209 -5.22 9.44 -21.85
CA ALA A 209 -6.17 8.98 -22.85
C ALA A 209 -6.24 7.45 -22.89
N GLU A 210 -5.08 6.79 -22.91
CA GLU A 210 -4.93 5.33 -22.78
C GLU A 210 -4.13 4.99 -21.53
N CYS A 211 -4.80 4.39 -20.55
CA CYS A 211 -4.22 4.04 -19.26
C CYS A 211 -4.98 2.90 -18.57
N SER A 212 -4.36 2.28 -17.57
CA SER A 212 -4.98 1.25 -16.75
C SER A 212 -4.46 1.27 -15.31
N ILE A 213 -5.24 0.67 -14.41
CA ILE A 213 -4.78 0.22 -13.09
C ILE A 213 -5.25 -1.22 -12.88
N GLU A 214 -4.39 -2.06 -12.31
CA GLU A 214 -4.73 -3.38 -11.77
C GLU A 214 -4.19 -3.48 -10.34
N VAL A 215 -4.99 -4.03 -9.44
CA VAL A 215 -4.62 -4.31 -8.05
C VAL A 215 -4.83 -5.78 -7.77
N ASN A 216 -3.74 -6.51 -7.53
CA ASN A 216 -3.70 -7.95 -7.37
C ASN A 216 -3.40 -8.31 -5.91
N LEU A 217 -4.43 -8.79 -5.20
CA LEU A 217 -4.37 -9.13 -3.79
C LEU A 217 -3.59 -10.42 -3.51
N GLN A 218 -3.47 -11.32 -4.51
CA GLN A 218 -2.70 -12.56 -4.34
C GLN A 218 -1.19 -12.32 -4.39
N ASN A 219 -0.75 -11.44 -5.29
CA ASN A 219 0.67 -11.08 -5.44
C ASN A 219 1.09 -9.93 -4.51
N ASN A 220 0.11 -9.27 -3.86
CA ASN A 220 0.26 -8.00 -3.17
C ASN A 220 0.98 -6.98 -4.07
N GLU A 221 0.39 -6.72 -5.23
CA GLU A 221 0.95 -5.85 -6.27
C GLU A 221 -0.11 -4.91 -6.86
N THR A 222 0.26 -3.64 -7.04
CA THR A 222 -0.47 -2.68 -7.88
C THR A 222 0.35 -2.43 -9.14
N ALA A 223 -0.33 -2.37 -10.27
CA ALA A 223 0.21 -2.09 -11.59
C ALA A 223 -0.57 -0.94 -12.23
N VAL A 224 0.07 0.22 -12.43
CA VAL A 224 -0.51 1.36 -13.15
C VAL A 224 0.19 1.49 -14.50
N SER A 225 -0.56 1.65 -15.58
CA SER A 225 0.03 1.82 -16.93
C SER A 225 -0.52 3.04 -17.66
N VAL A 226 0.35 3.71 -18.41
CA VAL A 226 0.00 4.86 -19.26
C VAL A 226 0.72 4.74 -20.59
N GLN A 227 -0.02 4.92 -21.69
CA GLN A 227 0.53 4.92 -23.05
C GLN A 227 1.01 6.33 -23.41
N TYR A 228 2.28 6.45 -23.81
CA TYR A 228 2.84 7.68 -24.36
C TYR A 228 2.93 7.52 -25.87
N TYR A 229 2.27 8.40 -26.62
CA TYR A 229 2.41 8.50 -28.07
C TYR A 229 3.55 9.47 -28.38
N VAL A 230 4.62 9.00 -29.01
CA VAL A 230 5.87 9.73 -29.28
C VAL A 230 6.09 9.88 -30.79
N ASP A 231 7.01 10.76 -31.21
CA ASP A 231 7.29 10.98 -32.63
C ASP A 231 8.10 9.83 -33.29
N ASP A 232 8.94 9.12 -32.53
CA ASP A 232 9.75 7.98 -33.01
C ASP A 232 10.08 7.05 -31.82
N ALA A 233 9.37 5.94 -31.67
CA ALA A 233 9.56 5.02 -30.54
C ALA A 233 10.86 4.21 -30.63
N GLU A 234 11.44 4.06 -31.83
CA GLU A 234 12.71 3.38 -32.02
C GLU A 234 13.89 4.28 -31.62
N ALA A 235 13.79 5.59 -31.84
CA ALA A 235 14.74 6.58 -31.32
C ALA A 235 14.75 6.61 -29.79
N VAL A 236 13.58 6.72 -29.14
CA VAL A 236 13.48 6.68 -27.66
C VAL A 236 14.10 5.40 -27.09
N LYS A 237 13.85 4.25 -27.72
CA LYS A 237 14.47 2.98 -27.33
C LYS A 237 16.00 3.00 -27.47
N GLY A 238 16.52 3.60 -28.54
CA GLY A 238 17.96 3.78 -28.77
C GLY A 238 18.59 4.67 -27.72
N ASP A 239 18.00 5.83 -27.43
CA ASP A 239 18.52 6.76 -26.43
C ASP A 239 18.50 6.16 -25.02
N VAL A 240 17.45 5.41 -24.65
CA VAL A 240 17.41 4.66 -23.38
C VAL A 240 18.50 3.57 -23.34
N ALA A 241 18.80 2.90 -24.46
CA ALA A 241 19.81 1.84 -24.52
C ALA A 241 21.24 2.38 -24.42
N ASP A 242 21.51 3.54 -25.02
CA ASP A 242 22.85 4.14 -25.06
C ASP A 242 23.18 4.99 -23.82
N ASN A 243 22.17 5.56 -23.13
CA ASN A 243 22.38 6.57 -22.08
C ASN A 243 21.88 6.20 -20.68
N LEU A 244 21.11 5.12 -20.48
CA LEU A 244 20.60 4.72 -19.16
C LEU A 244 21.08 3.35 -18.71
N GLU A 245 21.44 3.24 -17.42
CA GLU A 245 21.63 1.95 -16.76
C GLU A 245 20.26 1.33 -16.46
N SER A 246 19.80 0.45 -17.36
CA SER A 246 18.48 -0.19 -17.29
C SER A 246 18.53 -1.70 -17.48
N GLN A 247 17.62 -2.42 -16.84
CA GLN A 247 17.45 -3.87 -17.00
C GLN A 247 16.68 -4.18 -18.28
N TRP A 248 17.38 -4.51 -19.36
CA TRP A 248 16.76 -4.90 -20.63
C TRP A 248 16.17 -6.30 -20.59
N GLY A 249 15.00 -6.47 -21.22
CA GLY A 249 14.29 -7.73 -21.32
C GLY A 249 13.21 -7.73 -22.41
N GLU A 250 12.26 -8.64 -22.29
CA GLU A 250 11.07 -8.70 -23.15
C GLU A 250 9.77 -8.70 -22.34
N TRP A 251 8.76 -7.97 -22.83
CA TRP A 251 7.39 -7.95 -22.29
C TRP A 251 6.42 -8.42 -23.38
N TYR A 252 5.86 -9.63 -23.24
CA TYR A 252 5.02 -10.27 -24.27
C TYR A 252 5.62 -10.24 -25.71
N GLY A 253 6.94 -10.36 -25.83
CA GLY A 253 7.67 -10.32 -27.11
C GLY A 253 8.02 -8.91 -27.61
N HIS A 254 7.88 -7.88 -26.76
CA HIS A 254 8.35 -6.52 -27.00
C HIS A 254 9.66 -6.25 -26.27
N PRO A 255 10.62 -5.51 -26.85
CA PRO A 255 11.72 -4.96 -26.09
C PRO A 255 11.19 -4.13 -24.90
N SER A 256 11.78 -4.35 -23.72
CA SER A 256 11.46 -3.56 -22.54
C SER A 256 12.69 -3.20 -21.72
N ALA A 257 12.62 -2.07 -21.02
CA ALA A 257 13.66 -1.55 -20.13
C ALA A 257 13.09 -1.32 -18.73
N GLY A 258 13.67 -1.99 -17.72
CA GLY A 258 13.32 -1.83 -16.32
C GLY A 258 14.19 -0.79 -15.61
N ILE A 259 13.55 0.16 -14.91
CA ILE A 259 14.19 1.25 -14.15
C ILE A 259 13.51 1.35 -12.78
N SER A 260 14.28 1.20 -11.69
CA SER A 260 13.77 1.33 -10.32
C SER A 260 13.75 2.78 -9.84
N TYR A 261 12.77 3.12 -9.01
CA TYR A 261 12.69 4.36 -8.24
C TYR A 261 12.13 4.05 -6.85
N GLY A 262 13.01 3.79 -5.89
CA GLY A 262 12.65 3.30 -4.56
C GLY A 262 11.77 2.05 -4.62
N MET A 263 10.54 2.16 -4.12
CA MET A 263 9.53 1.08 -4.16
C MET A 263 8.85 0.86 -5.53
N ILE A 264 9.04 1.75 -6.50
CA ILE A 264 8.37 1.70 -7.80
C ILE A 264 9.30 1.06 -8.83
N ARG A 265 8.84 0.01 -9.51
CA ARG A 265 9.49 -0.52 -10.71
C ARG A 265 8.82 0.05 -11.95
N ASN A 266 9.52 0.92 -12.68
CA ASN A 266 9.11 1.32 -14.02
C ASN A 266 9.55 0.25 -15.02
N THR A 267 8.67 -0.11 -15.95
CA THR A 267 8.96 -0.92 -17.13
C THR A 267 8.48 -0.16 -18.34
N LEU A 268 9.42 0.31 -19.16
CA LEU A 268 9.15 0.92 -20.46
C LEU A 268 9.03 -0.21 -21.48
N VAL A 269 7.93 -0.26 -22.23
CA VAL A 269 7.68 -1.26 -23.27
C VAL A 269 7.53 -0.56 -24.61
N PHE A 270 8.38 -0.92 -25.57
CA PHE A 270 8.44 -0.30 -26.89
C PHE A 270 7.62 -1.11 -27.91
N ASP A 271 6.45 -0.62 -28.33
CA ASP A 271 5.61 -1.24 -29.37
C ASP A 271 5.35 -0.27 -30.54
N SER A 272 6.28 -0.27 -31.50
CA SER A 272 6.21 0.50 -32.75
C SER A 272 5.23 -0.08 -33.79
N ARG A 273 4.42 -1.10 -33.47
CA ARG A 273 3.51 -1.74 -34.45
C ARG A 273 2.13 -1.10 -34.52
N PHE A 274 1.74 -0.29 -33.53
CA PHE A 274 0.41 0.30 -33.40
C PHE A 274 0.46 1.83 -33.26
N GLY A 275 1.41 2.45 -33.95
CA GLY A 275 1.83 3.84 -33.76
C GLY A 275 3.17 3.89 -33.02
N ASP A 276 3.85 5.02 -33.10
CA ASP A 276 5.06 5.28 -32.33
C ASP A 276 4.65 5.55 -30.88
N ALA A 277 4.77 4.53 -30.03
CA ALA A 277 4.29 4.61 -28.66
C ALA A 277 5.13 3.79 -27.67
N VAL A 278 5.26 4.31 -26.46
CA VAL A 278 5.93 3.67 -25.31
C VAL A 278 4.90 3.47 -24.20
N LEU A 279 4.64 2.22 -23.83
CA LEU A 279 3.80 1.92 -22.67
C LEU A 279 4.70 1.98 -21.43
N ILE A 280 4.33 2.81 -20.46
CA ILE A 280 5.02 2.89 -19.18
C ILE A 280 4.17 2.20 -18.12
N LEU A 281 4.66 1.06 -17.64
CA LEU A 281 4.09 0.29 -16.54
C LEU A 281 4.85 0.60 -15.25
N GLN A 282 4.15 1.01 -14.20
CA GLN A 282 4.70 1.19 -12.86
C GLN A 282 4.10 0.13 -11.94
N THR A 283 4.94 -0.73 -11.36
CA THR A 283 4.50 -1.72 -10.36
C THR A 283 5.08 -1.43 -8.98
N SER A 284 4.30 -1.76 -7.94
CA SER A 284 4.65 -1.58 -6.54
C SER A 284 3.95 -2.62 -5.67
N LYS A 285 4.50 -2.90 -4.49
CA LYS A 285 3.85 -3.71 -3.44
C LYS A 285 3.05 -2.88 -2.43
N GLU A 286 3.04 -1.56 -2.57
CA GLU A 286 2.18 -0.69 -1.77
C GLU A 286 0.76 -0.69 -2.35
N LEU A 287 -0.22 -0.96 -1.50
CA LEU A 287 -1.63 -1.13 -1.88
C LEU A 287 -2.56 -0.12 -1.21
N ASN A 288 -2.15 0.49 -0.09
CA ASN A 288 -3.00 1.30 0.77
C ASN A 288 -2.52 2.76 0.89
N THR A 289 -1.44 3.12 0.19
CA THR A 289 -0.91 4.48 0.13
C THR A 289 -0.82 4.94 -1.33
N PRO A 290 -1.37 6.11 -1.70
CA PRO A 290 -1.24 6.66 -3.05
C PRO A 290 0.22 6.97 -3.38
N LEU A 291 0.70 6.50 -4.53
CA LEU A 291 2.12 6.64 -4.92
C LEU A 291 2.42 7.76 -5.92
N GLY A 292 1.43 8.48 -6.45
CA GLY A 292 1.64 9.57 -7.42
C GLY A 292 2.54 10.69 -6.87
N ALA A 293 2.48 10.95 -5.56
CA ALA A 293 3.29 11.93 -4.85
C ALA A 293 4.54 11.35 -4.15
N TYR A 294 4.81 10.04 -4.26
CA TYR A 294 5.98 9.42 -3.63
C TYR A 294 7.29 10.03 -4.14
N VAL A 295 8.25 10.18 -3.22
CA VAL A 295 9.62 10.61 -3.51
C VAL A 295 10.53 9.55 -2.93
N GLU A 296 11.40 8.97 -3.76
CA GLU A 296 12.42 8.03 -3.30
C GLU A 296 13.32 8.74 -2.26
N PRO A 297 13.45 8.17 -1.05
CA PRO A 297 14.24 8.79 0.00
C PRO A 297 15.73 8.70 -0.34
N GLU A 298 16.52 9.75 -0.07
CA GLU A 298 17.97 9.73 -0.31
C GLU A 298 18.66 8.59 0.46
N LEU A 299 18.18 8.31 1.68
CA LEU A 299 18.62 7.23 2.55
C LEU A 299 17.44 6.35 2.97
N SER A 300 17.65 5.04 2.94
CA SER A 300 16.72 4.02 3.44
C SER A 300 17.51 2.83 3.97
N LEU A 301 16.88 1.96 4.76
CA LEU A 301 17.56 0.82 5.36
C LEU A 301 18.15 -0.12 4.30
N ILE A 302 17.44 -0.37 3.19
CA ILE A 302 17.99 -1.15 2.07
C ILE A 302 19.21 -0.47 1.43
N LYS A 303 19.23 0.86 1.30
CA LYS A 303 20.42 1.61 0.83
C LYS A 303 21.60 1.56 1.79
N LEU A 304 21.34 1.39 3.09
CA LEU A 304 22.36 1.12 4.13
C LEU A 304 22.77 -0.36 4.22
N GLY A 305 22.23 -1.23 3.35
CA GLY A 305 22.59 -2.65 3.30
C GLY A 305 21.80 -3.57 4.23
N PHE A 306 20.68 -3.11 4.80
CA PHE A 306 19.78 -3.99 5.56
C PHE A 306 19.02 -4.93 4.61
N GLY A 307 19.15 -6.24 4.83
CA GLY A 307 18.33 -7.26 4.17
C GLY A 307 17.00 -7.46 4.89
N PHE A 308 15.91 -7.59 4.14
CA PHE A 308 14.59 -7.95 4.67
C PHE A 308 14.20 -9.37 4.23
N GLY A 309 13.49 -10.09 5.10
CA GLY A 309 12.92 -11.41 4.78
C GLY A 309 11.73 -11.35 3.82
N GLU A 310 11.18 -12.50 3.44
CA GLU A 310 9.99 -12.58 2.56
C GLU A 310 8.75 -11.92 3.16
N ASP A 311 8.63 -11.92 4.50
CA ASP A 311 7.60 -11.24 5.26
C ASP A 311 7.80 -9.71 5.32
N GLY A 312 9.01 -9.23 5.05
CA GLY A 312 9.39 -7.84 5.09
C GLY A 312 9.28 -7.17 6.47
N VAL A 313 9.09 -7.90 7.58
CA VAL A 313 8.78 -7.28 8.89
C VAL A 313 10.02 -6.79 9.63
N CYS A 314 11.18 -7.44 9.42
CA CYS A 314 12.43 -7.10 10.09
C CYS A 314 13.54 -6.92 9.04
N GLY A 315 14.25 -5.80 9.14
CA GLY A 315 15.44 -5.51 8.35
C GLY A 315 16.69 -5.75 9.18
N VAL A 316 17.67 -6.48 8.65
CA VAL A 316 18.92 -6.86 9.35
C VAL A 316 20.14 -6.44 8.53
N TYR A 317 21.04 -5.67 9.15
CA TYR A 317 22.40 -5.47 8.69
C TYR A 317 23.33 -6.44 9.44
N GLU A 318 24.20 -7.15 8.72
CA GLU A 318 25.22 -8.06 9.29
C GLU A 318 26.63 -7.64 8.86
N GLU A 319 27.56 -7.57 9.80
CA GLU A 319 29.01 -7.55 9.54
C GLU A 319 29.63 -8.79 10.21
N ARG A 320 30.49 -9.53 9.50
CA ARG A 320 31.00 -10.84 9.96
C ARG A 320 32.46 -10.85 10.39
N GLU A 321 33.21 -9.82 10.01
CA GLU A 321 34.65 -9.70 10.22
C GLU A 321 34.92 -8.33 10.89
N PRO A 322 35.83 -8.24 11.87
CA PRO A 322 36.67 -9.29 12.44
C PRO A 322 35.92 -10.26 13.38
N HIS A 323 34.67 -9.94 13.71
CA HIS A 323 33.73 -10.75 14.49
C HIS A 323 32.30 -10.38 14.07
N TYR A 324 31.32 -11.17 14.48
CA TYR A 324 29.92 -10.92 14.13
C TYR A 324 29.36 -9.69 14.84
N LYS A 325 28.75 -8.78 14.08
CA LYS A 325 27.90 -7.70 14.54
C LYS A 325 26.63 -7.68 13.72
N SER A 326 25.52 -7.32 14.33
CA SER A 326 24.30 -7.01 13.59
C SER A 326 23.51 -5.87 14.21
N VAL A 327 22.84 -5.12 13.36
CA VAL A 327 21.78 -4.20 13.75
C VAL A 327 20.52 -4.63 13.03
N ALA A 328 19.44 -4.86 13.78
CA ALA A 328 18.15 -5.22 13.22
C ALA A 328 17.08 -4.19 13.63
N VAL A 329 16.16 -3.88 12.73
CA VAL A 329 15.11 -2.86 12.92
C VAL A 329 13.75 -3.44 12.49
N THR A 330 12.73 -3.19 13.30
CA THR A 330 11.33 -3.55 13.03
C THR A 330 10.38 -2.50 13.60
N ARG A 331 9.30 -2.21 12.87
CA ARG A 331 8.32 -1.18 13.25
C ARG A 331 6.89 -1.68 13.06
N PRO A 332 5.91 -1.26 13.90
CA PRO A 332 4.57 -1.84 13.89
C PRO A 332 3.83 -1.72 12.55
N GLU A 333 4.09 -0.67 11.78
CA GLU A 333 3.47 -0.47 10.46
C GLU A 333 4.03 -1.39 9.37
N TRP A 334 5.04 -2.22 9.69
CA TRP A 334 5.62 -3.20 8.77
C TRP A 334 5.02 -4.59 8.89
N GLY A 335 4.26 -4.86 9.94
CA GLY A 335 3.67 -6.16 10.25
C GLY A 335 3.86 -6.56 11.71
N ALA A 336 3.25 -7.68 12.11
CA ALA A 336 3.44 -8.24 13.44
C ALA A 336 4.80 -8.94 13.54
N PHE A 337 5.60 -8.53 14.52
CA PHE A 337 6.91 -9.13 14.81
C PHE A 337 6.85 -9.95 16.11
N ALA A 338 7.47 -11.13 16.12
CA ALA A 338 7.24 -12.15 17.15
C ALA A 338 8.03 -11.92 18.45
N ASP A 339 9.19 -11.27 18.39
CA ASP A 339 10.11 -11.11 19.53
C ASP A 339 9.96 -9.76 20.26
N ASP A 340 8.96 -8.95 19.87
CA ASP A 340 8.42 -7.78 20.60
C ASP A 340 9.41 -6.63 20.90
N TRP A 341 10.62 -6.64 20.31
CA TRP A 341 11.55 -5.52 20.27
C TRP A 341 11.44 -4.73 18.95
N ASN A 342 11.95 -3.50 18.93
CA ASN A 342 11.96 -2.61 17.77
C ASN A 342 13.33 -2.39 17.15
N ILE A 343 14.39 -2.46 17.96
CA ILE A 343 15.78 -2.47 17.48
C ILE A 343 16.55 -3.52 18.28
N GLU A 344 17.34 -4.34 17.60
CA GLU A 344 18.36 -5.19 18.21
C GLU A 344 19.75 -4.72 17.75
N LEU A 345 20.68 -4.59 18.69
CA LEU A 345 22.11 -4.65 18.43
C LEU A 345 22.65 -5.98 18.94
N CYS A 346 23.46 -6.66 18.13
CA CYS A 346 24.37 -7.71 18.57
C CYS A 346 25.82 -7.32 18.24
N ASP A 347 26.72 -7.45 19.22
CA ASP A 347 28.17 -7.36 19.03
C ASP A 347 28.80 -8.57 19.74
N SER A 348 29.37 -9.50 18.99
CA SER A 348 29.82 -10.79 19.54
C SER A 348 31.17 -10.73 20.29
N ASP A 349 31.89 -9.61 20.26
CA ASP A 349 33.18 -9.46 20.95
C ASP A 349 33.45 -8.04 21.46
N VAL A 350 32.78 -7.70 22.56
CA VAL A 350 33.12 -6.55 23.41
C VAL A 350 34.04 -7.04 24.54
N ASN A 351 35.36 -6.97 24.30
CA ASN A 351 36.41 -7.45 25.22
C ASN A 351 36.27 -8.94 25.61
N GLY A 352 35.91 -9.82 24.67
CA GLY A 352 35.76 -11.26 24.89
C GLY A 352 34.38 -11.69 25.42
N TYR A 353 33.38 -10.81 25.31
CA TYR A 353 31.98 -11.07 25.69
C TYR A 353 31.05 -10.68 24.54
N SER A 354 29.96 -11.42 24.37
CA SER A 354 28.87 -11.00 23.49
C SER A 354 28.00 -9.98 24.22
N LEU A 355 27.71 -8.86 23.58
CA LEU A 355 26.76 -7.84 24.00
C LEU A 355 25.54 -7.91 23.08
N ILE A 356 24.34 -7.97 23.65
CA ILE A 356 23.08 -7.83 22.91
C ILE A 356 22.26 -6.73 23.59
N ILE A 357 21.67 -5.82 22.81
CA ILE A 357 20.82 -4.75 23.31
C ILE A 357 19.53 -4.74 22.48
N TRP A 358 18.40 -4.95 23.14
CA TRP A 358 17.08 -4.73 22.56
C TRP A 358 16.53 -3.38 23.00
N PHE A 359 15.78 -2.71 22.12
CA PHE A 359 15.00 -1.51 22.42
C PHE A 359 13.52 -1.78 22.17
N HIS A 360 12.69 -1.52 23.18
CA HIS A 360 11.23 -1.60 23.13
C HIS A 360 10.68 -0.17 23.08
N ALA A 361 10.16 0.26 21.93
CA ALA A 361 9.83 1.66 21.68
C ALA A 361 8.51 2.11 22.34
N ASP A 362 7.58 1.19 22.58
CA ASP A 362 6.32 1.38 23.29
C ASP A 362 6.52 1.56 24.81
N GLU A 363 7.43 0.78 25.40
CA GLU A 363 7.83 0.90 26.80
C GLU A 363 8.89 2.00 27.04
N GLY A 364 9.62 2.39 25.99
CA GLY A 364 10.80 3.26 26.10
C GLY A 364 11.92 2.61 26.92
N ARG A 365 12.09 1.29 26.79
CA ARG A 365 12.99 0.45 27.60
C ARG A 365 14.10 -0.17 26.75
N TYR A 366 15.29 -0.30 27.33
CA TYR A 366 16.39 -1.09 26.77
C TYR A 366 16.65 -2.32 27.62
N ASP A 367 16.80 -3.47 26.96
CA ASP A 367 17.16 -4.74 27.58
C ASP A 367 18.57 -5.10 27.16
N ILE A 368 19.50 -5.06 28.11
CA ILE A 368 20.93 -5.21 27.83
C ILE A 368 21.39 -6.55 28.38
N GLN A 369 21.83 -7.45 27.50
CA GLN A 369 22.36 -8.77 27.83
C GLN A 369 23.86 -8.84 27.51
N VAL A 370 24.60 -9.47 28.42
CA VAL A 370 25.99 -9.83 28.24
C VAL A 370 26.17 -11.32 28.48
N ASP A 371 26.76 -12.01 27.51
CA ASP A 371 27.09 -13.43 27.58
C ASP A 371 28.60 -13.65 27.45
N GLY A 372 29.16 -14.49 28.32
CA GLY A 372 30.58 -14.84 28.27
C GLY A 372 31.04 -15.55 29.53
N ASN A 373 32.17 -16.27 29.45
CA ASN A 373 32.77 -16.99 30.58
C ASN A 373 31.78 -17.92 31.32
N ASN A 374 30.90 -18.60 30.57
CA ASN A 374 29.81 -19.46 31.07
C ASN A 374 28.80 -18.75 31.99
N LYS A 375 28.64 -17.43 31.85
CA LYS A 375 27.61 -16.62 32.50
C LYS A 375 26.77 -15.90 31.44
N SER A 376 25.53 -15.63 31.80
CA SER A 376 24.64 -14.67 31.16
C SER A 376 24.21 -13.66 32.20
N CYS A 377 24.24 -12.37 31.87
CA CYS A 377 23.82 -11.29 32.76
C CYS A 377 22.91 -10.32 31.99
N LYS A 378 21.79 -9.91 32.60
CA LYS A 378 20.85 -8.97 31.99
C LYS A 378 20.64 -7.74 32.86
N LEU A 379 20.33 -6.61 32.22
CA LEU A 379 20.03 -5.34 32.86
C LEU A 379 19.05 -4.53 32.03
N ASP A 380 17.91 -4.17 32.61
CA ASP A 380 16.96 -3.25 31.99
C ASP A 380 17.36 -1.80 32.27
N TYR A 381 17.14 -0.90 31.32
CA TYR A 381 17.35 0.54 31.48
C TYR A 381 16.20 1.36 30.89
N PHE A 382 15.74 2.35 31.65
CA PHE A 382 14.69 3.29 31.29
C PHE A 382 15.29 4.70 31.19
N PRO A 383 15.56 5.23 29.98
CA PRO A 383 16.20 6.54 29.82
C PRO A 383 15.38 7.68 30.43
N ALA A 384 14.05 7.65 30.25
CA ALA A 384 13.13 8.71 30.68
C ALA A 384 13.18 9.00 32.19
N THR A 385 13.43 7.97 33.01
CA THR A 385 13.59 8.07 34.47
C THR A 385 15.05 7.93 34.92
N SER A 386 15.96 7.60 34.01
CA SER A 386 17.36 7.21 34.28
C SER A 386 17.48 6.09 35.33
N THR A 387 16.55 5.13 35.30
CA THR A 387 16.50 4.00 36.24
C THR A 387 16.93 2.70 35.58
N TYR A 388 17.56 1.84 36.37
CA TYR A 388 17.97 0.49 35.99
C TYR A 388 17.14 -0.56 36.74
N GLY A 389 16.88 -1.70 36.11
CA GLY A 389 16.30 -2.87 36.76
C GLY A 389 17.21 -3.48 37.84
N GLU A 390 16.70 -4.45 38.59
CA GLU A 390 17.51 -5.18 39.60
C GLU A 390 18.64 -5.99 38.95
N GLY A 391 18.44 -6.42 37.70
CA GLY A 391 19.39 -7.18 36.92
C GLY A 391 19.42 -8.67 37.25
N TYR A 392 19.90 -9.48 36.30
CA TYR A 392 19.98 -10.94 36.42
C TYR A 392 21.44 -11.41 36.33
N PRO A 393 21.89 -12.38 37.16
CA PRO A 393 21.12 -13.10 38.19
C PRO A 393 20.97 -12.32 39.50
N ASP A 394 21.86 -11.36 39.76
CA ASP A 394 21.87 -10.48 40.93
C ASP A 394 22.70 -9.21 40.65
N PRO A 395 22.49 -8.09 41.39
CA PRO A 395 23.16 -6.83 41.13
C PRO A 395 24.70 -6.87 41.21
N ASP A 396 25.28 -7.69 42.10
CA ASP A 396 26.72 -7.78 42.29
C ASP A 396 27.37 -8.55 41.14
N THR A 397 26.74 -9.63 40.67
CA THR A 397 27.16 -10.40 39.49
C THR A 397 27.04 -9.56 38.21
N VAL A 398 25.93 -8.82 38.03
CA VAL A 398 25.76 -7.89 36.89
C VAL A 398 26.86 -6.84 36.90
N ALA A 399 27.08 -6.17 38.03
CA ALA A 399 28.14 -5.17 38.15
C ALA A 399 29.53 -5.78 37.89
N GLN A 400 29.82 -6.99 38.36
CA GLN A 400 31.09 -7.67 38.07
C GLN A 400 31.29 -7.90 36.57
N VAL A 401 30.28 -8.45 35.88
CA VAL A 401 30.38 -8.83 34.47
C VAL A 401 30.43 -7.60 33.56
N PHE A 402 29.53 -6.63 33.74
CA PHE A 402 29.52 -5.41 32.92
C PHE A 402 30.79 -4.56 33.12
N ASN A 403 31.34 -4.49 34.34
CA ASN A 403 32.63 -3.82 34.54
C ASN A 403 33.79 -4.54 33.83
N ALA A 404 33.75 -5.86 33.67
CA ALA A 404 34.74 -6.60 32.88
C ALA A 404 34.61 -6.31 31.38
N VAL A 405 33.37 -6.26 30.86
CA VAL A 405 33.08 -5.95 29.45
C VAL A 405 33.53 -4.54 29.06
N PHE A 406 33.24 -3.54 29.89
CA PHE A 406 33.51 -2.14 29.55
C PHE A 406 34.78 -1.55 30.20
N GLY A 407 35.56 -2.36 30.92
CA GLY A 407 36.80 -1.93 31.57
C GLY A 407 36.62 -0.91 32.70
N THR A 408 35.46 -0.92 33.36
CA THR A 408 35.06 0.06 34.40
C THR A 408 35.13 -0.51 35.82
N GLN A 409 34.72 0.27 36.84
CA GLN A 409 34.58 -0.21 38.22
C GLN A 409 33.29 0.32 38.87
N GLY A 410 32.81 -0.38 39.89
CA GLY A 410 31.64 0.06 40.67
C GLY A 410 30.38 0.14 39.81
N LYS A 411 29.80 1.34 39.69
CA LYS A 411 28.63 1.63 38.86
C LYS A 411 28.96 2.31 37.52
N ASP A 412 30.23 2.55 37.22
CA ASP A 412 30.65 3.33 36.04
C ASP A 412 30.35 2.60 34.70
N PHE A 413 30.00 1.31 34.75
CA PHE A 413 29.51 0.55 33.60
C PHE A 413 28.14 1.01 33.11
N GLN A 414 27.32 1.65 33.96
CA GLN A 414 25.87 1.80 33.72
C GLN A 414 25.53 2.57 32.42
N THR A 415 26.36 3.51 32.00
CA THR A 415 26.18 4.28 30.76
C THR A 415 26.91 3.70 29.54
N LYS A 416 27.72 2.64 29.73
CA LYS A 416 28.61 2.11 28.70
C LYS A 416 27.92 1.31 27.59
N PRO A 417 26.89 0.46 27.86
CA PRO A 417 26.20 -0.27 26.80
C PRO A 417 25.57 0.66 25.74
N LEU A 418 24.86 1.70 26.17
CA LEU A 418 24.25 2.66 25.23
C LEU A 418 25.30 3.51 24.51
N ALA A 419 26.37 3.94 25.19
CA ALA A 419 27.46 4.65 24.51
C ALA A 419 28.16 3.77 23.44
N HIS A 420 28.28 2.46 23.67
CA HIS A 420 28.77 1.50 22.68
C HIS A 420 27.81 1.37 21.49
N PHE A 421 26.50 1.30 21.76
CA PHE A 421 25.46 1.23 20.72
C PHE A 421 25.42 2.50 19.86
N GLU A 422 25.38 3.68 20.49
CA GLU A 422 25.43 4.98 19.82
C GLU A 422 26.68 5.11 18.95
N GLN A 423 27.86 4.73 19.48
CA GLN A 423 29.10 4.75 18.73
C GLN A 423 29.08 3.78 17.54
N LEU A 424 28.60 2.55 17.72
CA LEU A 424 28.60 1.55 16.66
C LEU A 424 27.61 1.90 15.53
N VAL A 425 26.43 2.43 15.84
CA VAL A 425 25.48 2.93 14.83
C VAL A 425 26.05 4.14 14.09
N LEU A 426 26.76 5.03 14.79
CA LEU A 426 27.46 6.16 14.19
C LEU A 426 28.63 5.72 13.28
N GLU A 427 29.37 4.68 13.67
CA GLU A 427 30.48 4.12 12.88
C GLU A 427 30.00 3.38 11.62
N LEU A 428 28.90 2.62 11.73
CA LEU A 428 28.34 1.86 10.60
C LEU A 428 27.56 2.74 9.61
N PHE A 429 26.76 3.69 10.10
CA PHE A 429 25.76 4.38 9.28
C PHE A 429 25.89 5.92 9.28
N GLY A 430 26.81 6.49 10.07
CA GLY A 430 27.05 7.94 10.10
C GLY A 430 25.94 8.76 10.77
N MET A 431 25.05 8.13 11.54
CA MET A 431 23.86 8.75 12.15
C MET A 431 23.59 8.22 13.57
N SER A 432 22.60 8.76 14.26
CA SER A 432 22.13 8.28 15.56
C SER A 432 21.16 7.10 15.47
N ILE A 433 20.93 6.41 16.59
CA ILE A 433 19.94 5.32 16.70
C ILE A 433 18.53 5.79 16.32
N ALA A 434 18.16 7.01 16.71
CA ALA A 434 16.85 7.59 16.41
C ALA A 434 16.68 7.92 14.92
N GLU A 435 17.72 8.42 14.26
CA GLU A 435 17.73 8.67 12.81
C GLU A 435 17.64 7.34 12.03
N LEU A 436 18.43 6.33 12.42
CA LEU A 436 18.38 5.00 11.83
C LEU A 436 16.97 4.38 11.94
N TYR A 437 16.36 4.45 13.13
CA TYR A 437 15.02 3.94 13.37
C TYR A 437 13.93 4.66 12.55
N ALA A 438 14.13 5.95 12.26
CA ALA A 438 13.20 6.75 11.46
C ALA A 438 13.28 6.47 9.95
N LEU A 439 14.36 5.83 9.45
CA LEU A 439 14.52 5.59 8.01
C LEU A 439 13.42 4.69 7.43
N PRO A 440 12.95 4.95 6.20
CA PRO A 440 12.07 4.03 5.47
C PRO A 440 12.81 2.73 5.10
N LYS A 441 12.05 1.67 4.77
CA LYS A 441 12.63 0.41 4.27
C LYS A 441 13.44 0.62 2.99
N GLN A 442 12.85 1.29 2.01
CA GLN A 442 13.35 1.49 0.65
C GLN A 442 13.13 2.93 0.16
#